data_AF-T1BKQ0-F1
#
_entry.id   AF-T1BKQ0-F1
#
_cell.length_a   1.000
_cell.length_b   1.000
_cell.length_c   1.000
_cell.angle_alpha   90.00
_cell.angle_beta   90.00
_cell.angle_gamma   90.00
#
_symmetry.space_group_name_H-M   'P 1'
#
loop_
_entity.id
_entity.type
_entity.pdbx_description
1 polymer ?
#
loop_
_entity_poly.entity_id
_entity_poly.type
_entity_poly.pdbx_seq_one_letter_code
_entity_poly.pdbx_strand_id
1 'polypeptide(L)'
;MEHRLEVEIQLSDAPPDLAAAEALVRRVAEESISKTLASRGRGSLTELAVDGAVVRLVLESDGARPHQALLALVRRLAEELGRHQKIGVRGFRSPRYRVTLPLEAPPKAEVSLPIPHTLGWEDSRATLELRDLTEEALRDNHMDRAAALVQEKVRRQHYEGKEQYWALLSESGPREIRFQNDPTEE
;
A
#
# COMPACT_ATOMS: atom_id res chain seq x y z
N MET A 1 -7.39 -9.01 1.43
CA MET A 1 -6.16 -8.39 1.96
C MET A 1 -6.65 -7.37 2.94
N GLU A 2 -6.25 -7.47 4.20
CA GLU A 2 -6.78 -6.59 5.23
C GLU A 2 -5.85 -5.40 5.36
N HIS A 3 -6.41 -4.20 5.36
CA HIS A 3 -5.68 -2.96 5.49
C HIS A 3 -6.21 -2.18 6.68
N ARG A 4 -5.31 -1.65 7.50
CA ARG A 4 -5.62 -0.70 8.57
C ARG A 4 -4.69 0.49 8.42
N LEU A 5 -5.27 1.65 8.20
CA LEU A 5 -4.56 2.90 7.92
C LEU A 5 -4.94 3.93 8.98
N GLU A 6 -3.96 4.33 9.79
CA GLU A 6 -4.08 5.40 10.77
C GLU A 6 -3.57 6.69 10.13
N VAL A 7 -4.36 7.75 10.16
CA VAL A 7 -4.06 9.00 9.48
C VAL A 7 -4.20 10.17 10.42
N GLU A 8 -3.26 11.10 10.31
CA GLU A 8 -3.33 12.41 10.93
C GLU A 8 -3.33 13.49 9.83
N ILE A 9 -4.40 14.27 9.77
CA ILE A 9 -4.55 15.39 8.86
C ILE A 9 -4.31 16.68 9.64
N GLN A 10 -3.42 17.52 9.15
CA GLN A 10 -3.17 18.84 9.72
C GLN A 10 -4.02 19.90 9.03
N LEU A 11 -4.74 20.67 9.82
CA LEU A 11 -5.54 21.81 9.39
C LEU A 11 -4.74 23.11 9.50
N SER A 12 -5.18 24.15 8.81
CA SER A 12 -4.56 25.47 8.86
C SER A 12 -4.78 26.21 10.17
N ASP A 13 -5.91 25.95 10.80
CA ASP A 13 -6.35 26.54 12.06
C ASP A 13 -7.32 25.58 12.77
N ALA A 14 -7.58 25.81 14.05
CA ALA A 14 -8.57 25.04 14.80
C ALA A 14 -10.00 25.46 14.37
N PRO A 15 -10.91 24.50 14.12
CA PRO A 15 -12.28 24.82 13.80
C PRO A 15 -12.96 25.51 14.98
N PRO A 16 -13.68 26.62 14.75
CA PRO A 16 -14.42 27.32 15.80
C PRO A 16 -15.48 26.43 16.47
N ASP A 17 -16.01 25.45 15.74
CA ASP A 17 -16.87 24.40 16.27
C ASP A 17 -16.32 23.01 15.93
N LEU A 18 -15.72 22.38 16.94
CA LEU A 18 -15.16 21.03 16.87
C LEU A 18 -16.23 19.97 16.59
N ALA A 19 -17.44 20.12 17.14
CA ALA A 19 -18.52 19.14 16.96
C ALA A 19 -19.08 19.21 15.54
N ALA A 20 -19.28 20.41 15.01
CA ALA A 20 -19.66 20.60 13.62
C ALA A 20 -18.58 20.11 12.65
N ALA A 21 -17.30 20.34 12.98
CA ALA A 21 -16.18 19.85 12.19
C ALA A 21 -16.14 18.31 12.17
N GLU A 22 -16.28 17.66 13.33
CA GLU A 22 -16.29 16.19 13.42
C GLU A 22 -17.46 15.59 12.63
N ALA A 23 -18.67 16.15 12.76
CA ALA A 23 -19.84 15.68 12.01
C ALA A 23 -19.66 15.83 10.49
N LEU A 24 -19.01 16.91 10.05
CA LEU A 24 -18.69 17.14 8.64
C LEU A 24 -17.62 16.17 8.15
N VAL A 25 -16.54 15.98 8.91
CA VAL A 25 -15.48 15.02 8.58
C VAL A 25 -16.05 13.62 8.47
N ARG A 26 -16.89 13.21 9.42
CA ARG A 26 -17.55 11.89 9.43
C ARG A 26 -18.38 11.69 8.17
N ARG A 27 -19.23 12.66 7.81
CA ARG A 27 -20.06 12.60 6.61
C ARG A 27 -19.22 12.50 5.34
N VAL A 28 -18.17 13.32 5.22
CA VAL A 28 -17.28 13.31 4.06
C VAL A 28 -16.49 12.00 3.98
N ALA A 29 -16.11 11.42 5.11
CA ALA A 29 -15.45 10.13 5.20
C ALA A 29 -16.35 9.00 4.73
N GLU A 30 -17.57 8.90 5.24
CA GLU A 30 -18.54 7.88 4.82
C GLU A 30 -18.87 8.00 3.33
N GLU A 31 -19.02 9.22 2.79
CA GLU A 31 -19.22 9.42 1.36
C GLU A 31 -18.00 9.03 0.52
N SER A 32 -16.79 9.32 0.99
CA SER A 32 -15.55 8.99 0.27
C SER A 32 -15.29 7.48 0.30
N ILE A 33 -15.54 6.84 1.44
CA ILE A 33 -15.45 5.39 1.62
C ILE A 33 -16.48 4.68 0.72
N SER A 34 -17.75 5.12 0.74
CA SER A 34 -18.79 4.50 -0.09
C SER A 34 -18.52 4.67 -1.59
N LYS A 35 -18.05 5.83 -2.05
CA LYS A 35 -17.74 6.02 -3.47
C LYS A 35 -16.48 5.30 -3.93
N THR A 36 -15.43 5.30 -3.11
CA THR A 36 -14.11 4.77 -3.51
C THR A 36 -13.93 3.30 -3.17
N LEU A 37 -14.33 2.87 -1.96
CA LEU A 37 -14.11 1.50 -1.46
C LEU A 37 -15.23 0.54 -1.88
N ALA A 38 -16.49 0.98 -1.97
CA ALA A 38 -17.61 0.07 -2.31
C ALA A 38 -17.53 -0.51 -3.73
N SER A 39 -16.74 0.09 -4.63
CA SER A 39 -16.50 -0.45 -5.97
C SER A 39 -15.53 -1.65 -5.99
N ARG A 40 -14.72 -1.84 -4.93
CA ARG A 40 -13.60 -2.81 -4.92
C ARG A 40 -13.47 -3.63 -3.63
N GLY A 41 -14.30 -3.39 -2.62
CA GLY A 41 -14.25 -4.08 -1.32
C GLY A 41 -15.18 -3.49 -0.27
N ARG A 42 -14.99 -3.87 0.99
CA ARG A 42 -15.65 -3.22 2.14
C ARG A 42 -14.62 -2.36 2.86
N GLY A 43 -15.00 -1.14 3.21
CA GLY A 43 -14.20 -0.26 4.04
C GLY A 43 -15.06 0.43 5.07
N SER A 44 -14.50 0.65 6.25
CA SER A 44 -15.16 1.31 7.38
C SER A 44 -14.23 2.34 8.02
N LEU A 45 -14.84 3.42 8.47
CA LEU A 45 -14.22 4.36 9.40
C LEU A 45 -14.40 3.79 10.80
N THR A 46 -13.31 3.36 11.43
CA THR A 46 -13.36 2.72 12.76
C THR A 46 -13.26 3.79 13.84
N GLU A 47 -12.38 4.77 13.67
CA GLU A 47 -12.15 5.84 14.64
C GLU A 47 -12.04 7.19 13.93
N LEU A 48 -12.56 8.23 14.60
CA LEU A 48 -12.46 9.61 14.18
C LEU A 48 -12.36 10.49 15.42
N ALA A 49 -11.39 11.39 15.44
CA ALA A 49 -11.25 12.41 16.46
C ALA A 49 -10.75 13.72 15.83
N VAL A 50 -11.34 14.84 16.23
CA VAL A 50 -10.88 16.18 15.84
C VAL A 50 -10.37 16.86 17.09
N ASP A 51 -9.07 17.16 17.12
CA ASP A 51 -8.40 17.80 18.25
C ASP A 51 -7.71 19.09 17.77
N GLY A 52 -8.39 20.22 17.98
CA GLY A 52 -7.94 21.52 17.50
C GLY A 52 -7.67 21.51 16.00
N ALA A 53 -6.42 21.75 15.60
CA ALA A 53 -6.00 21.77 14.21
C ALA A 53 -5.59 20.39 13.65
N VAL A 54 -5.81 19.29 14.38
CA VAL A 54 -5.43 17.94 13.93
C VAL A 54 -6.65 17.03 13.89
N VAL A 55 -6.86 16.38 12.75
CA VAL A 55 -7.89 15.35 12.59
C VAL A 55 -7.21 13.99 12.54
N ARG A 56 -7.57 13.11 13.47
CA ARG A 56 -7.13 11.71 13.50
C ARG A 56 -8.25 10.82 13.03
N LEU A 57 -7.92 9.89 12.14
CA LEU A 57 -8.90 8.91 11.66
C LEU A 57 -8.24 7.57 11.37
N VAL A 58 -9.01 6.51 11.58
CA VAL A 58 -8.59 5.13 11.31
C VAL A 58 -9.52 4.52 10.27
N LEU A 59 -8.93 4.13 9.15
CA LEU A 59 -9.60 3.49 8.04
C LEU A 59 -9.22 2.03 8.01
N GLU A 60 -10.21 1.16 8.05
CA GLU A 60 -10.03 -0.28 7.85
C GLU A 60 -10.71 -0.70 6.55
N SER A 61 -10.06 -1.56 5.78
CA SER A 61 -10.63 -2.07 4.54
C SER A 61 -10.19 -3.49 4.24
N ASP A 62 -11.10 -4.25 3.64
CA ASP A 62 -10.80 -5.58 3.10
C ASP A 62 -10.79 -5.53 1.56
N GLY A 63 -9.64 -5.85 0.99
CA GLY A 63 -9.34 -5.88 -0.44
C GLY A 63 -9.09 -4.52 -1.07
N ALA A 64 -9.90 -3.52 -0.74
CA ALA A 64 -9.79 -2.19 -1.31
C ALA A 64 -8.72 -1.34 -0.60
N ARG A 65 -8.00 -0.51 -1.34
CA ARG A 65 -6.85 0.26 -0.84
C ARG A 65 -7.32 1.51 -0.07
N PRO A 66 -7.09 1.62 1.25
CA PRO A 66 -7.64 2.70 2.06
C PRO A 66 -6.98 4.05 1.75
N HIS A 67 -5.73 4.07 1.28
CA HIS A 67 -5.05 5.31 0.89
C HIS A 67 -5.74 6.04 -0.27
N GLN A 68 -6.40 5.32 -1.19
CA GLN A 68 -7.14 5.95 -2.30
C GLN A 68 -8.38 6.69 -1.78
N ALA A 69 -9.08 6.08 -0.82
CA ALA A 69 -10.20 6.71 -0.14
C ALA A 69 -9.75 7.92 0.69
N LEU A 70 -8.57 7.84 1.33
CA LEU A 70 -7.97 8.97 2.02
C LEU A 70 -7.68 10.14 1.07
N LEU A 71 -7.11 9.90 -0.11
CA LEU A 71 -6.83 10.97 -1.07
C LEU A 71 -8.11 11.66 -1.54
N ALA A 72 -9.18 10.90 -1.76
CA ALA A 72 -10.49 11.43 -2.08
C ALA A 72 -11.09 12.23 -0.90
N LEU A 73 -10.99 11.69 0.31
CA LEU A 73 -11.40 12.34 1.55
C LEU A 73 -10.73 13.70 1.69
N VAL A 74 -9.39 13.76 1.68
CA VAL A 74 -8.61 14.99 1.91
C VAL A 74 -8.99 16.09 0.91
N ARG A 75 -9.14 15.74 -0.37
CA ARG A 75 -9.56 16.68 -1.42
C ARG A 75 -10.91 17.31 -1.11
N ARG A 76 -11.89 16.48 -0.75
CA ARG A 76 -13.26 16.91 -0.43
C ARG A 76 -13.33 17.66 0.89
N LEU A 77 -12.59 17.19 1.89
CA LEU A 77 -12.49 17.81 3.20
C LEU A 77 -11.96 19.25 3.09
N ALA A 78 -10.92 19.46 2.27
CA ALA A 78 -10.37 20.79 2.03
C ALA A 78 -11.39 21.75 1.40
N GLU A 79 -12.23 21.26 0.49
CA GLU A 79 -13.29 22.05 -0.15
C GLU A 79 -14.40 22.41 0.84
N GLU A 80 -14.90 21.43 1.59
CA GLU A 80 -15.99 21.61 2.55
C GLU A 80 -15.58 22.46 3.76
N LEU A 81 -14.40 22.21 4.35
CA LEU A 81 -13.86 23.02 5.45
C LEU A 81 -13.55 24.45 5.01
N GLY A 82 -13.04 24.64 3.79
CA GLY A 82 -12.79 25.96 3.23
C GLY A 82 -14.07 26.77 3.04
N ARG A 83 -15.18 26.11 2.66
CA ARG A 83 -16.50 26.75 2.47
C ARG A 83 -17.18 27.07 3.79
N HIS A 84 -17.29 26.08 4.68
CA HIS A 84 -18.09 26.17 5.90
C HIS A 84 -17.35 26.81 7.07
N GLN A 85 -16.05 26.55 7.21
CA GLN A 85 -15.27 26.94 8.39
C GLN A 85 -14.08 27.86 8.06
N LYS A 86 -13.86 28.19 6.77
CA LYS A 86 -12.72 28.99 6.29
C LYS A 86 -11.35 28.42 6.67
N ILE A 87 -11.28 27.09 6.82
CA ILE A 87 -10.06 26.36 7.22
C ILE A 87 -9.59 25.49 6.06
N GLY A 88 -8.29 25.52 5.79
CA GLY A 88 -7.65 24.67 4.79
C GLY A 88 -7.02 23.43 5.41
N VAL A 89 -6.75 22.42 4.58
CA VAL A 89 -5.90 21.28 4.95
C VAL A 89 -4.45 21.62 4.56
N ARG A 90 -3.52 21.56 5.52
CA ARG A 90 -2.09 21.82 5.28
C ARG A 90 -1.32 20.60 4.81
N GLY A 91 -1.74 19.42 5.22
CA GLY A 91 -1.12 18.17 4.82
C GLY A 91 -1.66 17.00 5.61
N PHE A 92 -1.22 15.80 5.28
CA PHE A 92 -1.58 14.60 6.01
C PHE A 92 -0.42 13.63 6.09
N ARG A 93 -0.38 12.83 7.15
CA ARG A 93 0.60 11.76 7.34
C ARG A 93 -0.09 10.52 7.85
N SER A 94 0.52 9.37 7.63
CA SER A 94 0.06 8.11 8.20
C SER A 94 1.10 7.61 9.19
N PRO A 95 0.91 7.81 10.52
CA PRO A 95 1.81 7.27 11.53
C PRO A 95 1.95 5.75 11.43
N ARG A 96 0.86 5.05 11.07
CA ARG A 96 0.84 3.59 10.98
C ARG A 96 -0.04 3.10 9.86
N TYR A 97 0.50 2.21 9.03
CA TYR A 97 -0.27 1.46 8.04
C TYR A 97 0.07 -0.01 8.15
N ARG A 98 -0.94 -0.83 8.42
CA ARG A 98 -0.83 -2.28 8.46
C ARG A 98 -1.52 -2.89 7.25
N VAL A 99 -0.85 -3.82 6.59
CA VAL A 99 -1.42 -4.66 5.55
C VAL A 99 -1.15 -6.12 5.82
N THR A 100 -2.21 -6.91 5.82
CA THR A 100 -2.16 -8.37 5.88
C THR A 100 -2.38 -8.91 4.47
N LEU A 101 -1.36 -9.56 3.95
CA LEU A 101 -1.37 -10.17 2.62
C LEU A 101 -1.12 -11.68 2.70
N PRO A 102 -1.82 -12.48 1.86
CA PRO A 102 -1.51 -13.89 1.75
C PRO A 102 -0.13 -14.06 1.10
N LEU A 103 0.66 -15.00 1.63
CA LEU A 103 1.91 -15.45 1.05
C LEU A 103 1.71 -16.83 0.42
N GLU A 104 2.35 -17.07 -0.72
CA GLU A 104 2.37 -18.39 -1.36
C GLU A 104 3.19 -19.41 -0.55
N ALA A 105 4.22 -18.95 0.15
CA ALA A 105 5.08 -19.77 0.99
C ALA A 105 5.70 -18.93 2.13
N PRO A 106 6.00 -19.54 3.29
CA PRO A 106 6.62 -18.84 4.41
C PRO A 106 8.04 -18.38 4.06
N PRO A 107 8.48 -17.18 4.46
CA PRO A 107 9.83 -16.70 4.18
C PRO A 107 10.90 -17.63 4.79
N LYS A 108 11.95 -17.94 4.03
CA LYS A 108 13.12 -18.70 4.50
C LYS A 108 14.11 -17.80 5.25
N ALA A 109 14.11 -16.50 4.99
CA ALA A 109 15.00 -15.51 5.59
C ALA A 109 14.31 -14.15 5.80
N GLU A 110 14.88 -13.32 6.68
CA GLU A 110 14.38 -11.96 6.93
C GLU A 110 14.36 -11.11 5.65
N VAL A 111 13.24 -10.40 5.45
CA VAL A 111 13.04 -9.49 4.32
C VAL A 111 13.12 -8.07 4.85
N SER A 112 14.09 -7.29 4.34
CA SER A 112 14.19 -5.85 4.66
C SER A 112 13.74 -4.98 3.49
N LEU A 113 13.01 -3.91 3.78
CA LEU A 113 12.54 -2.87 2.87
C LEU A 113 13.24 -1.52 3.17
N PRO A 114 13.42 -0.65 2.16
CA PRO A 114 14.03 0.68 2.31
C PRO A 114 13.05 1.72 2.91
N ILE A 115 12.20 1.31 3.85
CA ILE A 115 11.18 2.14 4.53
C ILE A 115 11.10 1.65 5.98
N PRO A 116 10.85 2.49 7.01
CA PRO A 116 10.60 2.01 8.36
C PRO A 116 9.42 1.04 8.39
N HIS A 117 9.71 -0.23 8.71
CA HIS A 117 8.72 -1.29 8.64
C HIS A 117 8.92 -2.34 9.72
N THR A 118 7.86 -3.08 10.03
CA THR A 118 7.87 -4.30 10.83
C THR A 118 7.15 -5.36 10.03
N LEU A 119 7.81 -6.49 9.82
CA LEU A 119 7.24 -7.65 9.16
C LEU A 119 7.03 -8.74 10.20
N GLY A 120 5.80 -9.23 10.28
CA GLY A 120 5.45 -10.46 10.97
C GLY A 120 4.92 -11.46 9.95
N TRP A 121 5.19 -12.74 10.17
CA TRP A 121 4.65 -13.82 9.36
C TRP A 121 4.13 -14.91 10.28
N GLU A 122 2.93 -15.38 9.97
CA GLU A 122 2.27 -16.46 10.69
C GLU A 122 1.68 -17.40 9.61
N ASP A 123 2.24 -18.61 9.54
CA ASP A 123 1.96 -19.62 8.52
C ASP A 123 2.04 -19.11 7.07
N SER A 124 0.89 -18.74 6.51
CA SER A 124 0.69 -18.31 5.12
C SER A 124 0.24 -16.84 5.00
N ARG A 125 0.33 -16.07 6.09
CA ARG A 125 -0.02 -14.64 6.12
C ARG A 125 1.19 -13.80 6.51
N ALA A 126 1.50 -12.79 5.70
CA ALA A 126 2.42 -11.73 6.08
C ALA A 126 1.64 -10.51 6.58
N THR A 127 2.02 -10.02 7.74
CA THR A 127 1.60 -8.73 8.28
C THR A 127 2.75 -7.75 8.08
N LEU A 128 2.58 -6.82 7.15
CA LEU A 128 3.50 -5.71 6.92
C LEU A 128 2.94 -4.47 7.61
N GLU A 129 3.71 -3.93 8.54
CA GLU A 129 3.41 -2.67 9.20
C GLU A 129 4.44 -1.62 8.78
N LEU A 130 3.98 -0.54 8.15
CA LEU A 130 4.76 0.59 7.72
C LEU A 130 4.51 1.77 8.65
N ARG A 131 5.58 2.50 9.00
CA ARG A 131 5.53 3.61 9.96
C ARG A 131 5.95 4.91 9.30
N ASP A 132 5.42 6.01 9.82
CA ASP A 132 5.80 7.39 9.46
C ASP A 132 5.74 7.69 7.95
N LEU A 133 4.62 7.32 7.34
CA LEU A 133 4.40 7.56 5.91
C LEU A 133 4.02 9.01 5.67
N THR A 134 4.82 9.69 4.86
CA THR A 134 4.56 11.06 4.43
C THR A 134 3.41 11.13 3.42
N GLU A 135 2.88 12.33 3.22
CA GLU A 135 1.90 12.62 2.17
C GLU A 135 2.36 12.12 0.79
N GLU A 136 3.62 12.38 0.45
CA GLU A 136 4.25 11.95 -0.80
C GLU A 136 4.24 10.44 -0.93
N ALA A 137 4.64 9.70 0.12
CA ALA A 137 4.66 8.25 0.12
C ALA A 137 3.25 7.64 -0.09
N LEU A 138 2.22 8.27 0.47
CA LEU A 138 0.82 7.88 0.30
C LEU A 138 0.29 8.18 -1.11
N ARG A 139 0.68 9.32 -1.70
CA ARG A 139 0.32 9.68 -3.08
C ARG A 139 1.01 8.80 -4.11
N ASP A 140 2.27 8.48 -3.88
CA ASP A 140 3.10 7.69 -4.80
C ASP A 140 2.88 6.18 -4.65
N ASN A 141 1.95 5.72 -3.81
CA ASN A 141 1.66 4.29 -3.60
C ASN A 141 2.88 3.49 -3.09
N HIS A 142 3.69 4.05 -2.18
CA HIS A 142 4.82 3.34 -1.57
C HIS A 142 4.40 2.02 -0.92
N MET A 143 3.16 1.98 -0.42
CA MET A 143 2.52 0.86 0.26
C MET A 143 2.37 -0.36 -0.63
N ASP A 144 1.86 -0.15 -1.83
CA ASP A 144 1.63 -1.21 -2.80
C ASP A 144 2.97 -1.73 -3.34
N ARG A 145 3.93 -0.82 -3.56
CA ARG A 145 5.30 -1.20 -3.95
C ARG A 145 6.00 -2.00 -2.86
N ALA A 146 5.86 -1.60 -1.59
CA ALA A 146 6.42 -2.32 -0.46
C ALA A 146 5.81 -3.73 -0.34
N ALA A 147 4.48 -3.86 -0.44
CA ALA A 147 3.81 -5.15 -0.42
C ALA A 147 4.25 -6.04 -1.59
N ALA A 148 4.36 -5.50 -2.81
CA ALA A 148 4.85 -6.22 -3.97
C ALA A 148 6.31 -6.66 -3.80
N LEU A 149 7.16 -5.79 -3.25
CA LEU A 149 8.57 -6.09 -3.00
C LEU A 149 8.74 -7.21 -1.96
N VAL A 150 7.88 -7.26 -0.93
CA VAL A 150 7.85 -8.37 0.04
C VAL A 150 7.51 -9.68 -0.68
N GLN A 151 6.41 -9.71 -1.44
CA GLN A 151 6.00 -10.91 -2.19
C GLN A 151 7.10 -11.38 -3.14
N GLU A 152 7.72 -10.46 -3.87
CA GLU A 152 8.80 -10.76 -4.79
C GLU A 152 10.02 -11.33 -4.07
N LYS A 153 10.45 -10.72 -2.96
CA LYS A 153 11.60 -11.20 -2.18
C LYS A 153 11.33 -12.58 -1.59
N VAL A 154 10.14 -12.82 -1.04
CA VAL A 154 9.73 -14.15 -0.55
C VAL A 154 9.76 -15.16 -1.69
N ARG A 155 9.14 -14.84 -2.84
CA ARG A 155 9.13 -15.73 -4.00
C ARG A 155 10.54 -16.06 -4.50
N ARG A 156 11.45 -15.08 -4.52
CA ARG A 156 12.87 -15.28 -4.88
C ARG A 156 13.60 -16.21 -3.91
N GLN A 157 13.28 -16.20 -2.62
CA GLN A 157 13.88 -17.14 -1.64
C GLN A 157 13.45 -18.60 -1.91
N HIS A 158 12.25 -18.80 -2.46
CA HIS A 158 11.75 -20.11 -2.88
C HIS A 158 12.11 -20.47 -4.31
N TYR A 159 12.71 -19.53 -5.05
CA TYR A 159 13.19 -19.79 -6.40
C TYR A 159 14.50 -20.58 -6.33
N GLU A 160 14.37 -21.89 -6.18
CA GLU A 160 15.46 -22.84 -6.39
C GLU A 160 15.69 -22.93 -7.91
N GLY A 161 16.63 -22.12 -8.40
CA GLY A 161 16.94 -22.04 -9.81
C GLY A 161 17.33 -23.41 -10.37
N LYS A 162 16.67 -23.83 -11.45
CA LYS A 162 17.43 -24.53 -12.50
C LYS A 162 18.29 -23.45 -13.14
N GLU A 163 19.62 -23.60 -13.11
CA GLU A 163 20.60 -22.64 -13.63
C GLU A 163 20.28 -22.11 -15.04
N GLN A 164 19.44 -22.81 -15.82
CA GLN A 164 18.83 -22.31 -17.04
C GLN A 164 17.38 -22.83 -17.21
N TYR A 165 16.41 -21.93 -17.43
CA TYR A 165 15.14 -22.31 -18.04
C TYR A 165 15.34 -22.35 -19.57
N TRP A 166 15.75 -23.52 -20.06
CA TRP A 166 15.78 -23.84 -21.49
C TRP A 166 14.49 -24.58 -21.84
N ALA A 167 13.80 -24.14 -22.89
CA ALA A 167 12.73 -24.92 -23.53
C ALA A 167 13.07 -25.07 -25.02
N LEU A 168 13.35 -26.31 -25.45
CA LEU A 168 13.63 -26.64 -26.84
C LEU A 168 12.34 -26.52 -27.65
N LEU A 169 12.20 -25.47 -28.45
CA LEU A 169 10.99 -25.25 -29.27
C LEU A 169 10.98 -26.11 -30.54
N SER A 170 12.16 -26.35 -31.11
CA SER A 170 12.37 -27.20 -32.28
C SER A 170 13.85 -27.52 -32.41
N GLU A 171 14.17 -28.75 -32.79
CA GLU A 171 15.53 -29.23 -33.04
C GLU A 171 15.55 -29.97 -34.38
N SER A 172 16.54 -29.65 -35.22
CA SER A 172 16.78 -30.45 -36.42
C SER A 172 17.42 -31.78 -36.03
N GLY A 173 17.04 -32.87 -36.70
CA GLY A 173 17.69 -34.16 -36.50
C GLY A 173 19.22 -34.11 -36.69
N PRO A 174 19.97 -35.01 -36.05
CA PRO A 174 21.43 -35.01 -36.08
C PRO A 174 21.94 -35.10 -37.52
N ARG A 175 22.87 -34.19 -37.88
CA ARG A 175 23.54 -34.17 -39.18
C ARG A 175 24.96 -34.70 -39.03
N GLU A 176 25.49 -35.31 -40.09
CA GLU A 176 26.91 -35.68 -40.11
C GLU A 176 27.80 -34.43 -40.00
N ILE A 177 28.63 -34.40 -38.95
CA ILE A 177 29.57 -33.32 -38.70
C ILE A 177 30.80 -33.55 -39.59
N ARG A 178 30.90 -32.76 -40.67
CA ARG A 178 31.97 -32.89 -41.69
C ARG A 178 33.28 -32.18 -41.32
N PHE A 179 33.27 -31.37 -40.27
CA PHE A 179 34.39 -30.53 -39.85
C PHE A 179 34.60 -30.68 -38.35
N GLN A 180 35.82 -31.03 -37.94
CA GLN A 180 36.15 -31.38 -36.55
C GLN A 180 37.29 -30.55 -35.96
N ASN A 181 37.82 -29.59 -36.72
CA ASN A 181 38.89 -28.71 -36.24
C ASN A 181 38.30 -27.51 -35.49
N ASP A 182 39.08 -26.88 -34.61
CA ASP A 182 38.66 -25.67 -33.89
C ASP A 182 38.56 -24.49 -34.87
N PRO A 183 37.39 -23.87 -35.04
CA PRO A 183 37.21 -22.73 -35.94
C PRO A 183 37.95 -21.46 -35.50
N THR A 184 38.58 -21.47 -34.32
CA THR A 184 39.31 -20.33 -33.77
C THR A 184 40.80 -20.33 -34.18
N GLU A 185 41.36 -21.46 -34.63
CA GLU A 185 42.78 -21.58 -35.03
C GLU A 185 43.03 -21.52 -36.55
N GLU A 186 42.02 -21.16 -37.36
CA GLU A 186 42.16 -20.84 -38.80
C GLU A 186 42.58 -19.38 -39.03
#